data_AF-X0SBA5-F1
#
_entry.id   AF-X0SBA5-F1
#
_cell.length_a   1.000
_cell.length_b   1.000
_cell.length_c   1.000
_cell.angle_alpha   90.00
_cell.angle_beta   90.00
_cell.angle_gamma   90.00
#
_symmetry.space_group_name_H-M   'P 1'
#
loop_
_entity.id
_entity.type
_entity.pdbx_description
1 polymer ?
#
loop_
_entity_poly.entity_id
_entity_poly.type
_entity_poly.pdbx_seq_one_letter_code
_entity_poly.pdbx_strand_id
1 'polypeptide(L)'
;MADRRTIEELTVEQLEQVLLIKRRQERQKRLKQLAAQGRLANQSPLLADEPSPSPRSPQTAAPVAKRFRASKVRPLSTQGTTSLSQTRSPSRMRQLRDRLLLGVEVLVLAALMVMGFSFYDTLRALNQEVAIVRAAPEEVIPPTPTPLVHFDRLPGGHTPPSTDGGTTPDVPAHLQQWVQPAPPQPVPPPTAAKATRIVIPALDVDAPIVEGVNWEDLKKGVGHLPGSANPGERG
;
A
#
# COMPACT_ATOMS: atom_id res chain seq x y z
N MET A 1 55.67 -11.53 -5.47
CA MET A 1 55.82 -12.39 -6.67
C MET A 1 54.55 -13.21 -6.76
N ALA A 2 53.76 -13.06 -7.83
CA ALA A 2 52.52 -13.82 -7.99
C ALA A 2 52.86 -15.22 -8.50
N ASP A 3 52.56 -16.24 -7.70
CA ASP A 3 52.71 -17.64 -8.10
C ASP A 3 51.69 -17.91 -9.23
N ARG A 4 52.17 -18.17 -10.45
CA ARG A 4 51.34 -18.31 -11.67
C ARG A 4 51.05 -19.78 -12.00
N ARG A 5 50.86 -20.61 -10.98
CA ARG A 5 50.51 -22.02 -11.17
C ARG A 5 49.06 -22.11 -11.67
N THR A 6 48.86 -22.94 -12.68
CA THR A 6 47.54 -23.17 -13.30
C THR A 6 46.69 -24.04 -12.36
N ILE A 7 45.36 -23.93 -12.47
CA ILE A 7 44.38 -24.58 -11.56
C ILE A 7 44.60 -26.10 -11.46
N GLU A 8 45.15 -26.72 -12.51
CA GLU A 8 45.39 -28.16 -12.64
C GLU A 8 46.63 -28.65 -11.88
N GLU A 9 47.56 -27.75 -11.51
CA GLU A 9 48.77 -28.07 -10.75
C GLU A 9 48.61 -27.90 -9.24
N LEU A 10 47.48 -27.34 -8.79
CA LEU A 10 47.19 -27.13 -7.37
C LEU A 10 46.63 -28.40 -6.75
N THR A 11 47.18 -28.79 -5.60
CA THR A 11 46.58 -29.86 -4.80
C THR A 11 45.23 -29.41 -4.25
N VAL A 12 44.34 -30.36 -3.95
CA VAL A 12 42.97 -30.08 -3.46
C VAL A 12 42.98 -29.15 -2.24
N GLU A 13 43.91 -29.36 -1.30
CA GLU A 13 44.07 -28.52 -0.11
C GLU A 13 44.45 -27.06 -0.45
N GLN A 14 45.32 -26.88 -1.46
CA GLN A 14 45.72 -25.55 -1.90
C GLN A 14 44.57 -24.83 -2.61
N LEU A 15 43.75 -25.56 -3.38
CA LEU A 15 42.55 -25.02 -4.00
C LEU A 15 41.54 -24.55 -2.94
N GLU A 16 41.33 -25.34 -1.88
CA GLU A 16 40.49 -24.97 -0.74
C GLU A 16 41.00 -23.71 -0.03
N GLN A 17 42.32 -23.60 0.16
CA GLN A 17 42.93 -22.44 0.80
C GLN A 17 42.78 -21.17 -0.06
N VAL A 18 42.94 -21.28 -1.38
CA VAL A 18 42.69 -20.19 -2.33
C VAL A 18 41.21 -19.77 -2.30
N LEU A 19 40.28 -20.73 -2.23
CA LEU A 19 38.85 -20.43 -2.12
C LEU A 19 38.49 -19.74 -0.80
N LEU A 20 39.08 -20.16 0.32
CA LEU A 20 38.88 -19.51 1.62
C LEU A 20 39.36 -18.06 1.61
N ILE A 21 40.52 -17.80 1.02
CA ILE A 21 41.07 -16.44 0.86
C ILE A 21 40.14 -15.59 -0.02
N LYS A 22 39.70 -16.12 -1.17
CA LYS A 22 38.81 -15.41 -2.10
C LYS A 22 37.45 -15.08 -1.45
N ARG A 23 36.87 -16.02 -0.70
CA ARG A 23 35.60 -15.82 0.02
C ARG A 23 35.72 -14.77 1.13
N ARG A 24 36.86 -14.71 1.83
CA ARG A 24 37.15 -13.66 2.81
C ARG A 24 37.26 -12.29 2.15
N GLN A 25 37.90 -12.21 0.99
CA GLN A 25 38.04 -10.96 0.23
C GLN A 25 36.68 -10.44 -0.29
N GLU A 26 35.82 -11.31 -0.82
CA GLU A 26 34.46 -10.92 -1.23
C GLU A 26 33.62 -10.39 -0.06
N ARG A 27 33.70 -11.05 1.10
CA ARG A 27 33.03 -10.57 2.32
C ARG A 27 33.50 -9.18 2.71
N GLN A 28 34.81 -8.91 2.65
CA GLN A 28 35.36 -7.58 2.93
C GLN A 28 34.92 -6.54 1.90
N LYS A 29 34.87 -6.88 0.61
CA LYS A 29 34.35 -5.98 -0.44
C LYS A 29 32.89 -5.64 -0.22
N ARG A 30 32.05 -6.63 0.12
CA ARG A 30 30.62 -6.43 0.42
C ARG A 30 30.41 -5.55 1.65
N LEU A 31 31.22 -5.75 2.70
CA LEU A 31 31.20 -4.88 3.88
C LEU A 31 31.61 -3.44 3.53
N LYS A 32 32.67 -3.25 2.73
CA LYS A 32 33.09 -1.92 2.26
C LYS A 32 32.02 -1.23 1.40
N GLN A 33 31.33 -1.96 0.54
CA GLN A 33 30.21 -1.44 -0.25
C GLN A 33 29.03 -1.02 0.64
N LEU A 34 28.67 -1.83 1.64
CA LEU A 34 27.63 -1.48 2.61
C LEU A 34 28.03 -0.29 3.49
N ALA A 35 29.31 -0.17 3.84
CA ALA A 35 29.88 0.98 4.55
C ALA A 35 29.77 2.27 3.71
N ALA A 36 30.17 2.22 2.44
CA ALA A 36 30.08 3.34 1.51
C ALA A 36 28.63 3.77 1.24
N GLN A 37 27.68 2.83 1.31
CA GLN A 37 26.24 3.09 1.19
C GLN A 37 25.60 3.60 2.49
N GLY A 38 26.38 3.87 3.54
CA GLY A 38 25.87 4.38 4.82
C GLY A 38 24.98 3.40 5.59
N ARG A 39 24.96 2.11 5.21
CA ARG A 39 24.10 1.06 5.80
C ARG A 39 24.73 0.31 6.96
N LEU A 40 25.95 0.65 7.35
CA LEU A 40 26.52 0.17 8.61
C LEU A 40 26.13 1.13 9.73
N ALA A 41 25.09 0.77 10.46
CA ALA A 41 24.80 1.37 11.76
C ALA A 41 26.01 1.13 12.68
N ASN A 42 26.60 2.22 13.17
CA ASN A 42 27.50 2.25 14.31
C ASN A 42 26.87 1.47 15.47
N GLN A 43 27.30 0.23 15.70
CA GLN A 43 27.23 -0.31 17.04
C GLN A 43 28.45 0.18 17.80
N SER A 44 28.16 1.03 18.78
CA SER A 44 29.03 1.61 19.82
C SER A 44 29.72 2.94 19.47
N PRO A 45 29.21 4.02 20.08
CA PRO A 45 30.06 4.89 20.89
C PRO A 45 29.52 4.88 22.32
N LEU A 46 29.90 3.86 23.10
CA LEU A 46 29.99 4.06 24.54
C LEU A 46 31.42 4.53 24.79
N LEU A 47 31.65 5.81 24.50
CA LEU A 47 32.82 6.64 24.83
C LEU A 47 32.54 8.05 24.26
N ALA A 48 31.52 8.70 24.80
CA ALA A 48 31.49 10.16 24.85
C ALA A 48 32.19 10.54 26.16
N ASP A 49 33.48 10.87 26.06
CA ASP A 49 34.06 12.16 26.44
C ASP A 49 35.59 12.02 26.47
N GLU A 50 36.23 12.73 25.54
CA GLU A 50 37.60 13.26 25.67
C GLU A 50 37.68 14.21 26.90
N PRO A 51 38.85 14.58 27.50
CA PRO A 51 40.20 14.61 26.90
C PRO A 51 41.38 14.14 27.81
N SER A 52 42.58 14.21 27.21
CA SER A 52 43.96 13.98 27.69
C SER A 52 44.36 14.15 29.18
N PRO A 53 45.47 13.49 29.63
CA PRO A 53 45.92 13.45 31.02
C PRO A 53 46.99 14.51 31.37
N SER A 54 47.00 14.97 32.63
CA SER A 54 48.21 15.40 33.39
C SER A 54 47.89 15.63 34.89
N PRO A 55 48.89 15.55 35.82
CA PRO A 55 48.82 14.66 37.00
C PRO A 55 48.72 15.37 38.36
N ARG A 56 48.13 14.71 39.39
CA ARG A 56 48.45 14.95 40.82
C ARG A 56 47.86 13.89 41.79
N SER A 57 48.77 13.17 42.44
CA SER A 57 48.80 12.68 43.85
C SER A 57 47.64 11.87 44.49
N PRO A 58 47.95 11.02 45.50
CA PRO A 58 47.18 9.82 45.82
C PRO A 58 46.20 10.02 46.97
N GLN A 59 44.97 9.50 46.85
CA GLN A 59 44.05 9.35 47.98
C GLN A 59 43.35 8.00 47.94
N THR A 60 43.61 7.25 49.02
CA THR A 60 42.95 6.04 49.51
C THR A 60 41.42 6.12 49.46
N ALA A 61 40.77 5.13 48.84
CA ALA A 61 39.40 4.74 49.15
C ALA A 61 39.18 3.27 48.79
N ALA A 62 38.64 2.52 49.76
CA ALA A 62 38.39 1.07 49.70
C ALA A 62 37.43 0.66 48.56
N PRO A 63 37.53 -0.57 48.04
CA PRO A 63 36.69 -1.00 46.92
C PRO A 63 35.27 -1.36 47.39
N VAL A 64 34.28 -0.59 46.93
CA VAL A 64 32.87 -1.02 46.91
C VAL A 64 32.72 -2.11 45.85
N ALA A 65 32.48 -3.34 46.31
CA ALA A 65 32.30 -4.51 45.47
C ALA A 65 31.06 -4.38 44.56
N LYS A 66 31.27 -4.05 43.28
CA LYS A 66 30.26 -4.29 42.24
C LYS A 66 30.31 -5.77 41.87
N ARG A 67 29.31 -6.53 42.35
CA ARG A 67 29.10 -7.94 41.97
C ARG A 67 28.76 -8.03 40.48
N PHE A 68 29.76 -8.34 39.66
CA PHE A 68 29.54 -8.75 38.28
C PHE A 68 28.93 -10.16 38.25
N ARG A 69 27.73 -10.29 37.68
CA ARG A 69 27.15 -11.59 37.32
C ARG A 69 27.47 -11.84 35.85
N ALA A 70 28.41 -12.75 35.57
CA ALA A 70 28.72 -13.16 34.21
C ALA A 70 27.54 -13.96 33.63
N SER A 71 26.98 -13.49 32.52
CA SER A 71 26.06 -14.28 31.70
C SER A 71 26.84 -15.45 31.08
N LYS A 72 26.29 -16.67 31.19
CA LYS A 72 26.89 -17.85 30.56
C LYS A 72 26.70 -17.75 29.05
N VAL A 73 27.71 -17.23 28.37
CA VAL A 73 27.79 -17.23 26.91
C VAL A 73 28.10 -18.65 26.45
N ARG A 74 27.22 -19.22 25.63
CA ARG A 74 27.43 -20.52 24.97
C ARG A 74 28.49 -20.33 23.88
N PRO A 75 29.64 -21.02 23.95
CA PRO A 75 30.65 -20.88 22.91
C PRO A 75 30.12 -21.47 21.60
N LEU A 76 30.39 -20.76 20.50
CA LEU A 76 30.17 -21.24 19.15
C LEU A 76 31.22 -22.32 18.88
N SER A 77 30.87 -23.60 19.04
CA SER A 77 31.79 -24.70 18.79
C SER A 77 32.09 -24.78 17.29
N THR A 78 33.33 -24.48 16.92
CA THR A 78 33.94 -24.97 15.68
C THR A 78 34.02 -26.50 15.80
N GLN A 79 33.21 -27.21 15.03
CA GLN A 79 33.21 -28.67 15.00
C GLN A 79 34.54 -29.18 14.45
N GLY A 80 35.23 -29.93 15.29
CA GLY A 80 36.45 -30.64 14.98
C GLY A 80 36.87 -31.42 16.22
N THR A 81 36.03 -32.38 16.62
CA THR A 81 36.37 -33.62 17.35
C THR A 81 35.08 -34.25 17.87
N THR A 82 35.01 -35.56 17.69
CA THR A 82 33.95 -36.49 18.02
C THR A 82 33.55 -36.42 19.50
N SER A 83 32.56 -35.59 19.82
CA SER A 83 31.82 -35.69 21.09
C SER A 83 30.62 -36.60 20.88
N LEU A 84 30.67 -37.81 21.47
CA LEU A 84 29.53 -38.68 21.67
C LEU A 84 28.51 -37.92 22.52
N SER A 85 27.61 -37.24 21.82
CA SER A 85 26.55 -36.43 22.41
C SER A 85 25.52 -37.38 22.98
N GLN A 86 25.51 -37.52 24.29
CA GLN A 86 24.50 -38.26 25.02
C GLN A 86 23.12 -37.71 24.65
N THR A 87 22.38 -38.46 23.83
CA THR A 87 21.01 -38.13 23.44
C THR A 87 20.13 -38.23 24.66
N ARG A 88 19.92 -37.11 25.37
CA ARG A 88 18.83 -37.00 26.34
C ARG A 88 17.53 -37.25 25.59
N SER A 89 16.92 -38.42 25.83
CA SER A 89 15.62 -38.73 25.23
C SER A 89 14.62 -37.64 25.62
N PRO A 90 13.93 -37.00 24.67
CA PRO A 90 12.93 -36.00 25.01
C PRO A 90 11.85 -36.66 25.88
N SER A 91 11.46 -35.99 26.97
CA SER A 91 10.39 -36.51 27.83
C SER A 91 9.08 -36.57 27.04
N ARG A 92 8.29 -37.63 27.23
CA ARG A 92 7.00 -37.84 26.53
C ARG A 92 6.09 -36.60 26.58
N MET A 93 6.14 -35.85 27.67
CA MET A 93 5.34 -34.62 27.86
C MET A 93 5.79 -33.45 26.97
N ARG A 94 7.10 -33.31 26.70
CA ARG A 94 7.60 -32.31 25.74
C ARG A 94 7.18 -32.67 24.32
N GLN A 95 7.27 -33.95 23.94
CA GLN A 95 6.84 -34.40 22.62
C GLN A 95 5.34 -34.17 22.38
N LEU A 96 4.49 -34.39 23.39
CA LEU A 96 3.05 -34.11 23.28
C LEU A 96 2.78 -32.61 23.12
N ARG A 97 3.41 -31.76 23.95
CA ARG A 97 3.28 -30.31 23.84
C ARG A 97 3.71 -29.80 22.48
N ASP A 98 4.87 -30.25 22.00
CA ASP A 98 5.40 -29.79 20.71
C ASP A 98 4.49 -30.23 19.55
N ARG A 99 3.85 -31.41 19.63
CA ARG A 99 2.81 -31.84 18.67
C ARG A 99 1.52 -31.02 18.76
N LEU A 100 1.08 -30.63 19.96
CA LEU A 100 -0.08 -29.75 20.14
C LEU A 100 0.19 -28.35 19.56
N LEU A 101 1.38 -27.80 19.83
CA LEU A 101 1.80 -26.52 19.24
C LEU A 101 1.81 -26.58 17.71
N LEU A 102 2.32 -27.68 17.14
CA LEU A 102 2.29 -27.90 15.69
C LEU A 102 0.85 -28.03 15.16
N GLY A 103 -0.04 -28.70 15.90
CA GLY A 103 -1.45 -28.80 15.52
C GLY A 103 -2.15 -27.43 15.49
N VAL A 104 -1.89 -26.59 16.49
CA VAL A 104 -2.42 -25.21 16.53
C VAL A 104 -1.85 -24.38 15.38
N GLU A 105 -0.55 -24.48 15.10
CA GLU A 105 0.08 -23.77 13.98
C GLU A 105 -0.56 -24.14 12.63
N VAL A 106 -0.76 -25.43 12.37
CA VAL A 106 -1.42 -25.90 11.15
C VAL A 106 -2.86 -25.40 11.07
N LEU A 107 -3.59 -25.38 12.19
CA LEU A 107 -4.96 -24.86 12.24
C LEU A 107 -4.99 -23.35 11.92
N VAL A 108 -4.04 -22.58 12.44
CA VAL A 108 -3.92 -21.14 12.14
C VAL A 108 -3.63 -20.92 10.66
N LEU A 109 -2.72 -21.70 10.06
CA LEU A 109 -2.44 -21.61 8.62
C LEU A 109 -3.65 -21.99 7.76
N ALA A 110 -4.39 -23.04 8.14
CA ALA A 110 -5.60 -23.45 7.45
C ALA A 110 -6.69 -22.36 7.53
N ALA A 111 -6.90 -21.79 8.72
CA ALA A 111 -7.84 -20.69 8.91
C ALA A 111 -7.46 -19.44 8.10
N LEU A 112 -6.17 -19.08 8.07
CA LEU A 112 -5.67 -17.98 7.23
C LEU A 112 -5.95 -18.24 5.75
N MET A 113 -5.74 -19.48 5.29
CA MET A 113 -5.97 -19.85 3.89
C MET A 113 -7.46 -19.74 3.52
N VAL A 114 -8.35 -20.25 4.37
CA VAL A 114 -9.81 -20.13 4.20
C VAL A 114 -10.25 -18.66 4.19
N MET A 115 -9.70 -17.84 5.09
CA MET A 115 -9.97 -16.40 5.13
C MET A 115 -9.52 -15.71 3.84
N GLY A 116 -8.32 -16.05 3.35
CA GLY A 116 -7.78 -15.52 2.09
C GLY A 116 -8.63 -15.88 0.88
N PHE A 117 -9.08 -17.13 0.77
CA PHE A 117 -10.00 -17.55 -0.30
C PHE A 117 -11.34 -16.82 -0.22
N SER A 118 -11.93 -16.73 0.96
CA SER A 118 -13.20 -16.02 1.18
C SER A 118 -13.08 -14.54 0.77
N PHE A 119 -11.98 -13.89 1.13
CA PHE A 119 -11.70 -12.51 0.74
C PHE A 119 -11.54 -12.36 -0.77
N TYR A 120 -10.81 -13.27 -1.41
CA TYR A 120 -10.62 -13.27 -2.86
C TYR A 120 -11.95 -13.46 -3.61
N ASP A 121 -12.77 -14.41 -3.18
CA ASP A 121 -14.09 -14.64 -3.78
C ASP A 121 -15.00 -13.43 -3.60
N THR A 122 -14.96 -12.78 -2.44
CA THR A 122 -15.71 -11.54 -2.19
C THR A 122 -15.26 -10.42 -3.12
N LEU A 123 -13.96 -10.20 -3.28
CA LEU A 123 -13.42 -9.19 -4.21
C LEU A 123 -13.81 -9.50 -5.65
N ARG A 124 -13.79 -10.78 -6.04
CA ARG A 124 -14.17 -11.20 -7.39
C ARG A 124 -15.67 -10.98 -7.65
N ALA A 125 -16.52 -11.35 -6.71
CA ALA A 125 -17.97 -11.12 -6.78
C ALA A 125 -18.29 -9.63 -6.89
N LEU A 126 -17.69 -8.79 -6.02
CA LEU A 126 -17.92 -7.35 -6.03
C LEU A 126 -17.48 -6.70 -7.36
N ASN A 127 -16.34 -7.13 -7.91
CA ASN A 127 -15.89 -6.64 -9.22
C ASN A 127 -16.84 -7.05 -10.35
N GLN A 128 -17.44 -8.23 -10.29
CA GLN A 128 -18.43 -8.69 -11.27
C GLN A 128 -19.75 -7.91 -11.16
N GLU A 129 -20.24 -7.69 -9.94
CA GLU A 129 -21.45 -6.90 -9.71
C GLU A 129 -21.29 -5.46 -10.20
N VAL A 130 -20.16 -4.81 -9.88
CA VAL A 130 -19.87 -3.45 -10.37
C VAL A 130 -19.73 -3.43 -11.89
N ALA A 131 -19.10 -4.43 -12.50
CA ALA A 131 -18.99 -4.53 -13.95
C ALA A 131 -20.37 -4.68 -14.61
N ILE A 132 -21.27 -5.49 -14.03
CA ILE A 132 -22.64 -5.66 -14.52
C ILE A 132 -23.43 -4.36 -14.38
N VAL A 133 -23.40 -3.68 -13.23
CA VAL A 133 -24.13 -2.41 -13.04
C VAL A 133 -23.63 -1.32 -13.99
N ARG A 134 -22.35 -1.37 -14.37
CA ARG A 134 -21.73 -0.39 -15.25
C ARG A 134 -21.90 -0.70 -16.74
N ALA A 135 -21.89 -1.99 -17.09
CA ALA A 135 -22.13 -2.48 -18.45
C ALA A 135 -23.61 -2.61 -18.76
N ALA A 136 -24.47 -2.69 -17.73
CA ALA A 136 -25.88 -2.43 -17.88
C ALA A 136 -25.98 -1.11 -18.64
N PRO A 137 -26.62 -1.10 -19.82
CA PRO A 137 -27.12 0.14 -20.36
C PRO A 137 -27.89 0.74 -19.19
N GLU A 138 -27.43 1.90 -18.69
CA GLU A 138 -28.39 2.86 -18.19
C GLU A 138 -29.33 2.93 -19.37
N GLU A 139 -30.50 2.27 -19.25
CA GLU A 139 -31.50 2.29 -20.29
C GLU A 139 -31.54 3.77 -20.63
N VAL A 140 -31.04 4.09 -21.82
CA VAL A 140 -31.53 5.23 -22.54
C VAL A 140 -32.97 4.82 -22.71
N ILE A 141 -33.76 5.06 -21.66
CA ILE A 141 -35.18 5.26 -21.72
C ILE A 141 -35.22 6.25 -22.88
N PRO A 142 -35.60 5.83 -24.10
CA PRO A 142 -35.65 6.74 -25.23
C PRO A 142 -36.57 7.82 -24.72
N PRO A 143 -36.09 9.06 -24.49
CA PRO A 143 -36.55 9.95 -23.41
C PRO A 143 -38.03 9.74 -23.27
N THR A 144 -38.44 8.86 -22.36
CA THR A 144 -39.85 8.46 -22.29
C THR A 144 -40.45 9.77 -21.91
N PRO A 145 -41.22 10.42 -22.81
CA PRO A 145 -41.51 11.83 -22.70
C PRO A 145 -42.04 11.96 -21.31
N THR A 146 -41.25 12.59 -20.43
CA THR A 146 -41.57 12.68 -19.02
C THR A 146 -42.99 13.20 -19.06
N PRO A 147 -43.99 12.44 -18.60
CA PRO A 147 -45.37 12.90 -18.73
C PRO A 147 -45.34 14.30 -18.15
N LEU A 148 -45.78 15.31 -18.92
CA LEU A 148 -45.71 16.69 -18.45
C LEU A 148 -46.61 16.76 -17.21
N VAL A 149 -46.04 16.47 -16.05
CA VAL A 149 -46.73 16.56 -14.78
C VAL A 149 -46.71 18.04 -14.46
N HIS A 150 -47.73 18.73 -14.95
CA HIS A 150 -48.00 20.12 -14.60
C HIS A 150 -48.47 20.14 -13.14
N PHE A 151 -47.50 20.21 -12.23
CA PHE A 151 -47.78 20.59 -10.86
C PHE A 151 -48.04 22.08 -10.84
N ASP A 152 -49.30 22.45 -10.69
CA ASP A 152 -49.70 23.84 -10.43
C ASP A 152 -49.03 24.34 -9.14
N ARG A 153 -48.72 23.41 -8.21
CA ARG A 153 -48.01 23.68 -6.95
C ARG A 153 -47.06 22.54 -6.59
N LEU A 154 -45.80 22.85 -6.29
CA LEU A 154 -44.83 21.87 -5.80
C LEU A 154 -45.19 21.45 -4.35
N PRO A 155 -44.68 20.30 -3.85
CA PRO A 155 -44.90 19.86 -2.47
C PRO A 155 -44.50 20.90 -1.40
N GLY A 156 -43.63 21.86 -1.75
CA GLY A 156 -43.26 23.00 -0.91
C GLY A 156 -44.22 24.19 -0.96
N GLY A 157 -45.37 24.09 -1.63
CA GLY A 157 -46.37 25.18 -1.73
C GLY A 157 -46.08 26.23 -2.80
N HIS A 158 -44.89 26.21 -3.40
CA HIS A 158 -44.48 27.18 -4.42
C HIS A 158 -44.94 26.76 -5.82
N THR A 159 -45.34 27.74 -6.63
CA THR A 159 -45.65 27.56 -8.06
C THR A 159 -44.35 27.57 -8.86
N PRO A 160 -44.15 26.65 -9.82
CA PRO A 160 -42.96 26.66 -10.67
C PRO A 160 -42.92 27.95 -11.53
N PRO A 161 -41.73 28.44 -11.91
CA PRO A 161 -41.62 29.59 -12.80
C PRO A 161 -42.27 29.27 -14.16
N SER A 162 -43.17 30.14 -14.62
CA SER A 162 -43.78 30.03 -15.94
C SER A 162 -42.83 30.47 -17.04
N THR A 163 -43.13 30.14 -18.30
CA THR A 163 -42.33 30.46 -19.50
C THR A 163 -42.03 31.95 -19.68
N ASP A 164 -42.84 32.82 -19.08
CA ASP A 164 -42.65 34.28 -19.07
C ASP A 164 -41.80 34.79 -17.88
N GLY A 165 -41.14 33.88 -17.15
CA GLY A 165 -40.26 34.20 -16.02
C GLY A 165 -40.98 34.60 -14.73
N GLY A 166 -42.31 34.52 -14.70
CA GLY A 166 -43.13 34.83 -13.52
C GLY A 166 -43.48 33.60 -12.69
N THR A 167 -43.37 33.71 -11.37
CA THR A 167 -44.08 32.80 -10.44
C THR A 167 -45.49 33.36 -10.24
N THR A 168 -46.52 32.52 -10.26
CA THR A 168 -47.85 32.95 -9.81
C THR A 168 -47.68 33.39 -8.35
N PRO A 169 -48.04 34.63 -7.97
CA PRO A 169 -47.74 35.10 -6.62
C PRO A 169 -48.48 34.23 -5.61
N ASP A 170 -47.73 33.48 -4.81
CA ASP A 170 -48.19 32.70 -3.64
C ASP A 170 -48.71 33.62 -2.51
N VAL A 171 -48.71 34.92 -2.77
CA VAL A 171 -49.10 36.01 -1.89
C VAL A 171 -50.59 36.35 -2.14
N PRO A 172 -51.43 36.37 -1.09
CA PRO A 172 -52.83 36.80 -1.19
C PRO A 172 -52.98 38.17 -1.86
N ALA A 173 -54.04 38.35 -2.67
CA ALA A 173 -54.24 39.53 -3.53
C ALA A 173 -54.06 40.90 -2.84
N HIS A 174 -54.47 41.02 -1.57
CA HIS A 174 -54.36 42.26 -0.80
C HIS A 174 -52.91 42.64 -0.44
N LEU A 175 -51.99 41.67 -0.40
CA LEU A 175 -50.59 41.85 -0.05
C LEU A 175 -49.67 41.99 -1.27
N GLN A 176 -50.16 41.67 -2.48
CA GLN A 176 -49.36 41.71 -3.70
C GLN A 176 -48.78 43.10 -4.01
N GLN A 177 -49.52 44.16 -3.68
CA GLN A 177 -49.07 45.55 -3.85
C GLN A 177 -47.91 45.95 -2.91
N TRP A 178 -47.66 45.18 -1.85
CA TRP A 178 -46.65 45.47 -0.83
C TRP A 178 -45.43 44.55 -0.90
N VAL A 179 -45.48 43.48 -1.71
CA VAL A 179 -44.39 42.52 -1.87
C VAL A 179 -43.65 42.81 -3.16
N GLN A 180 -42.41 43.29 -3.05
CA GLN A 180 -41.52 43.42 -4.19
C GLN A 180 -41.07 42.01 -4.63
N PRO A 181 -41.31 41.57 -5.88
CA PRO A 181 -40.78 40.30 -6.36
C PRO A 181 -39.25 40.32 -6.29
N ALA A 182 -38.67 39.21 -5.87
CA ALA A 182 -37.22 39.05 -5.87
C ALA A 182 -36.68 39.18 -7.31
N PRO A 183 -35.55 39.86 -7.53
CA PRO A 183 -34.94 39.91 -8.86
C PRO A 183 -34.58 38.48 -9.33
N PRO A 184 -34.74 38.18 -10.63
CA PRO A 184 -34.39 36.87 -11.17
C PRO A 184 -32.92 36.58 -10.87
N GLN A 185 -32.65 35.44 -10.25
CA GLN A 185 -31.29 34.99 -10.02
C GLN A 185 -30.65 34.66 -11.37
N PRO A 186 -29.39 35.07 -11.62
CA PRO A 186 -28.69 34.70 -12.83
C PRO A 186 -28.57 33.17 -12.88
N VAL A 187 -29.01 32.58 -13.99
CA VAL A 187 -28.79 31.17 -14.25
C VAL A 187 -27.28 30.96 -14.39
N PRO A 188 -26.68 29.98 -13.69
CA PRO A 188 -25.26 29.69 -13.89
C PRO A 188 -25.01 29.39 -15.38
N PRO A 189 -23.90 29.90 -15.94
CA PRO A 189 -23.55 29.59 -17.32
C PRO A 189 -23.46 28.06 -17.49
N PRO A 190 -23.89 27.51 -18.64
CA PRO A 190 -23.78 26.08 -18.89
C PRO A 190 -22.34 25.66 -18.67
N THR A 191 -22.12 24.75 -17.72
CA THR A 191 -20.79 24.22 -17.43
C THR A 191 -20.30 23.46 -18.65
N ALA A 192 -19.00 23.52 -18.94
CA ALA A 192 -18.39 22.74 -20.00
C ALA A 192 -18.83 21.27 -19.90
N ALA A 193 -19.44 20.76 -20.98
CA ALA A 193 -19.99 19.41 -21.00
C ALA A 193 -18.84 18.40 -20.83
N LYS A 194 -18.92 17.53 -19.83
CA LYS A 194 -17.88 16.52 -19.60
C LYS A 194 -18.17 15.23 -20.35
N ALA A 195 -17.10 14.63 -20.87
CA ALA A 195 -17.15 13.33 -21.50
C ALA A 195 -17.55 12.26 -20.46
N THR A 196 -18.71 11.62 -20.66
CA THR A 196 -19.26 10.67 -19.68
C THR A 196 -19.27 9.23 -20.21
N ARG A 197 -19.60 9.02 -21.48
CA ARG A 197 -19.70 7.71 -22.12
C ARG A 197 -19.36 7.81 -23.60
N ILE A 198 -18.72 6.79 -24.16
CA ILE A 198 -18.43 6.67 -25.59
C ILE A 198 -19.15 5.44 -26.14
N VAL A 199 -19.91 5.64 -27.20
CA VAL A 199 -20.64 4.59 -27.92
C VAL A 199 -20.23 4.63 -29.38
N ILE A 200 -19.64 3.54 -29.89
CA ILE A 200 -19.24 3.37 -31.28
C ILE A 200 -19.90 2.08 -31.79
N PRO A 201 -21.11 2.16 -32.37
CA PRO A 201 -21.90 0.98 -32.74
C PRO A 201 -21.20 0.06 -33.75
N ALA A 202 -20.48 0.64 -34.72
CA ALA A 202 -19.77 -0.12 -35.75
C ALA A 202 -18.62 -0.98 -35.20
N LEU A 203 -18.13 -0.66 -33.99
CA LEU A 203 -17.08 -1.40 -33.31
C LEU A 203 -17.59 -2.17 -32.09
N ASP A 204 -18.91 -2.13 -31.84
CA ASP A 204 -19.54 -2.66 -30.62
C ASP A 204 -18.85 -2.15 -29.32
N VAL A 205 -18.43 -0.88 -29.34
CA VAL A 205 -17.80 -0.23 -28.18
C VAL A 205 -18.84 0.58 -27.44
N ASP A 206 -19.12 0.19 -26.21
CA ASP A 206 -19.91 0.99 -25.28
C ASP A 206 -19.18 1.02 -23.93
N ALA A 207 -18.59 2.17 -23.61
CA ALA A 207 -17.74 2.30 -22.44
C ALA A 207 -17.87 3.65 -21.74
N PRO A 208 -17.81 3.68 -20.39
CA PRO A 208 -17.74 4.92 -19.63
C PRO A 208 -16.38 5.61 -19.82
N ILE A 209 -16.41 6.94 -19.85
CA ILE A 209 -15.21 7.77 -19.94
C ILE A 209 -14.76 8.16 -18.53
N VAL A 210 -13.47 7.99 -18.24
CA VAL A 210 -12.85 8.32 -16.95
C VAL A 210 -11.83 9.43 -17.21
N GLU A 211 -11.72 10.39 -16.29
CA GLU A 211 -10.69 11.43 -16.39
C GLU A 211 -9.30 10.83 -16.14
N GLY A 212 -8.37 11.03 -17.09
CA GLY A 212 -7.01 10.54 -16.99
C GLY A 212 -6.70 9.34 -17.89
N VAL A 213 -5.42 9.12 -18.13
CA VAL A 213 -4.90 8.07 -19.04
C VAL A 213 -3.89 7.16 -18.33
N ASN A 214 -3.90 7.11 -17.00
CA ASN A 214 -3.06 6.19 -16.27
C ASN A 214 -3.56 4.76 -16.44
N TRP A 215 -2.67 3.79 -16.23
CA TRP A 215 -3.01 2.37 -16.29
C TRP A 215 -4.20 1.98 -15.41
N GLU A 216 -4.31 2.58 -14.22
CA GLU A 216 -5.41 2.32 -13.29
C GLU A 216 -6.74 2.91 -13.76
N ASP A 217 -6.70 4.02 -14.50
CA ASP A 217 -7.88 4.69 -15.05
C ASP A 217 -8.38 3.93 -16.28
N LEU A 218 -7.47 3.48 -17.13
CA LEU A 218 -7.78 2.69 -18.33
C LEU A 218 -8.35 1.30 -18.00
N LYS A 219 -8.05 0.75 -16.83
CA LYS A 219 -8.74 -0.45 -16.32
C LYS A 219 -10.21 -0.19 -15.99
N LYS A 220 -10.55 1.06 -15.65
CA LYS A 220 -11.91 1.47 -15.32
C LYS A 220 -12.67 1.88 -16.57
N GLY A 221 -12.06 2.19 -17.70
CA GLY A 221 -12.79 2.59 -18.90
C GLY A 221 -11.93 3.32 -19.92
N VAL A 222 -12.57 4.11 -20.78
CA VAL A 222 -11.85 4.92 -21.77
C VAL A 222 -11.34 6.18 -21.08
N GLY A 223 -10.03 6.42 -21.15
CA GLY A 223 -9.42 7.60 -20.53
C GLY A 223 -9.63 8.86 -21.36
N HIS A 224 -10.08 9.94 -20.72
CA HIS A 224 -10.03 11.29 -21.27
C HIS A 224 -8.63 11.87 -21.02
N LEU A 225 -7.99 12.37 -22.07
CA LEU A 225 -6.64 12.91 -22.00
C LEU A 225 -6.66 14.25 -21.24
N PRO A 226 -5.90 14.41 -20.14
CA PRO A 226 -5.87 15.68 -19.43
C PRO A 226 -5.35 16.81 -20.35
N GLY A 227 -6.13 17.88 -20.45
CA GLY A 227 -5.81 19.03 -21.30
C GLY A 227 -6.26 18.91 -22.76
N SER A 228 -6.97 17.83 -23.14
CA SER A 228 -7.70 17.82 -24.41
C SER A 228 -9.03 18.58 -24.31
N ALA A 229 -9.56 18.96 -25.48
CA ALA A 229 -10.87 19.58 -25.60
C ALA A 229 -11.99 18.63 -25.14
N ASN A 230 -13.03 19.19 -24.52
CA ASN A 230 -14.20 18.43 -24.12
C ASN A 230 -15.09 18.09 -25.35
N PRO A 231 -16.05 17.15 -25.21
CA PRO A 231 -17.00 16.87 -26.28
C PRO A 231 -17.77 18.13 -26.72
N GLY A 232 -17.71 18.41 -28.02
CA GLY A 232 -18.36 19.58 -28.62
C GLY A 232 -17.49 20.85 -28.62
N GLU A 233 -16.33 20.84 -27.98
CA GLU A 233 -15.35 21.93 -28.07
C GLU A 233 -14.45 21.75 -29.29
N ARG A 234 -13.91 22.87 -29.79
CA ARG A 234 -12.91 22.85 -30.86
C ARG A 234 -11.55 22.52 -30.26
N GLY A 235 -10.97 21.39 -30.66
CA GLY A 235 -9.61 20.96 -30.29
C GLY A 235 -8.53 21.44 -31.24
#